data_AF-A0A9N7N9F6-F1
#
_entry.id   AF-A0A9N7N9F6-F1
#
_cell.length_a   1.000
_cell.length_b   1.000
_cell.length_c   1.000
_cell.angle_alpha   90.00
_cell.angle_beta   90.00
_cell.angle_gamma   90.00
#
_symmetry.space_group_name_H-M   'P 1'
#
loop_
_entity.id
_entity.type
_entity.pdbx_description
1 polymer ?
#
loop_
_entity_poly.entity_id
_entity_poly.type
_entity_poly.pdbx_seq_one_letter_code
_entity_poly.pdbx_strand_id
1 'polypeptide(L)'
;MGIMYPFPNSPSPNYCVLPIPKSQQQCKKRELYVIQAIHDGLVLYTWTNFVTAIDELYICNPMTNQWFPLPKPKYNPKANLSYGFITRVEDGILTSYRVVLVRCHPQKQFFIEFVVFCSESGKWVEYTVHSTRAVRVSYIKTSVFLNGKLHWNDCELGLIAYDPYTSPDEMHLIDFPNDRYRGYKTDTYIVNFSSCGVHQGLLKYFEIIDPFGPRSFSQLKIWVLEDYDMGG
;
A
#
# COMPACT_ATOMS: atom_id res chain seq x y z
N MET A 1 23.56 -13.35 -18.26
CA MET A 1 23.15 -14.67 -17.74
C MET A 1 21.76 -14.48 -17.16
N GLY A 2 20.72 -14.93 -17.88
CA GLY A 2 19.32 -14.65 -17.53
C GLY A 2 18.81 -15.65 -16.51
N ILE A 3 18.28 -15.16 -15.39
CA ILE A 3 17.65 -16.00 -14.37
C ILE A 3 16.24 -16.32 -14.87
N MET A 4 16.05 -17.54 -15.38
CA MET A 4 14.77 -18.04 -15.86
C MET A 4 14.04 -18.67 -14.67
N TYR A 5 13.00 -18.03 -14.16
CA TYR A 5 12.11 -18.66 -13.19
C TYR A 5 11.35 -19.79 -13.90
N PRO A 6 11.40 -21.04 -13.40
CA PRO A 6 10.68 -22.13 -14.04
C PRO A 6 9.19 -21.96 -13.72
N PHE A 7 8.43 -21.44 -14.66
CA PHE A 7 7.01 -21.76 -14.73
C PHE A 7 6.91 -23.29 -14.92
N PRO A 8 6.14 -24.02 -14.10
CA PRO A 8 5.86 -25.41 -14.41
C PRO A 8 4.97 -25.46 -15.66
N ASN A 9 5.59 -25.76 -16.81
CA ASN A 9 4.99 -26.26 -18.04
C ASN A 9 3.58 -25.72 -18.39
N SER A 10 3.47 -24.44 -18.75
CA SER A 10 2.32 -23.92 -19.49
C SER A 10 2.80 -23.32 -20.82
N PRO A 11 2.36 -23.83 -21.99
CA PRO A 11 2.89 -23.43 -23.30
C PRO A 11 2.32 -22.11 -23.85
N SER A 12 1.82 -21.21 -23.00
CA SER A 12 1.19 -19.95 -23.42
C SER A 12 1.35 -18.85 -22.36
N PRO A 13 1.41 -17.55 -22.72
CA PRO A 13 1.35 -16.41 -21.80
C PRO A 13 -0.04 -16.26 -21.15
N ASN A 14 -0.61 -17.35 -20.64
CA ASN A 14 -1.95 -17.43 -20.11
C ASN A 14 -1.99 -16.97 -18.65
N TYR A 15 -3.08 -16.28 -18.31
CA TYR A 15 -3.50 -16.05 -16.93
C TYR A 15 -3.44 -17.35 -16.13
N CYS A 16 -2.68 -17.36 -15.04
CA CYS A 16 -2.66 -18.46 -14.09
C CYS A 16 -3.70 -18.19 -12.99
N VAL A 17 -4.59 -19.15 -12.75
CA VAL A 17 -5.51 -19.10 -11.61
C VAL A 17 -4.78 -19.67 -10.41
N LEU A 18 -4.49 -18.82 -9.43
CA LEU A 18 -3.92 -19.26 -8.16
C LEU A 18 -5.02 -19.91 -7.30
N PRO A 19 -4.87 -21.18 -6.87
CA PRO A 19 -5.83 -21.78 -5.96
C PRO A 19 -5.77 -21.09 -4.59
N ILE A 20 -6.94 -20.65 -4.12
CA ILE A 20 -7.12 -20.07 -2.78
C ILE A 20 -6.79 -21.15 -1.71
N PRO A 21 -6.21 -20.80 -0.54
CA PRO A 21 -5.98 -21.72 0.56
C PRO A 21 -7.17 -22.63 0.87
N LYS A 22 -6.93 -23.93 1.14
CA LYS A 22 -7.99 -24.92 1.40
C LYS A 22 -8.93 -24.53 2.54
N SER A 23 -8.42 -23.81 3.55
CA SER A 23 -9.23 -23.27 4.67
C SER A 23 -10.33 -22.32 4.20
N GLN A 24 -10.16 -21.68 3.04
CA GLN A 24 -11.07 -20.69 2.47
C GLN A 24 -11.96 -21.26 1.35
N GLN A 25 -11.66 -22.47 0.85
CA GLN A 25 -12.43 -23.09 -0.25
C GLN A 25 -13.85 -23.58 0.16
N GLN A 26 -14.14 -23.67 1.47
CA GLN A 26 -15.40 -24.23 1.97
C GLN A 26 -16.49 -23.20 2.30
N CYS A 27 -16.15 -21.91 2.46
CA CYS A 27 -17.14 -20.86 2.76
C CYS A 27 -17.64 -20.21 1.46
N LYS A 28 -18.96 -20.14 1.26
CA LYS A 28 -19.56 -19.79 -0.05
C LYS A 28 -20.45 -18.54 -0.08
N LYS A 29 -20.61 -17.80 1.02
CA LYS A 29 -21.44 -16.58 1.04
C LYS A 29 -20.84 -15.50 1.94
N ARG A 30 -20.69 -14.28 1.41
CA ARG A 30 -20.24 -13.04 2.10
C ARG A 30 -18.77 -13.02 2.53
N GLU A 31 -17.90 -13.28 1.57
CA GLU A 31 -16.45 -13.08 1.72
C GLU A 31 -15.96 -12.01 0.75
N LEU A 32 -14.93 -11.28 1.15
CA LEU A 32 -14.22 -10.34 0.27
C LEU A 32 -12.74 -10.69 0.25
N TYR A 33 -12.18 -10.64 -0.95
CA TYR A 33 -10.79 -10.91 -1.26
C TYR A 33 -10.20 -9.67 -1.89
N VAL A 34 -9.16 -9.09 -1.27
CA VAL A 34 -8.54 -7.85 -1.75
C VAL A 34 -7.04 -8.01 -1.81
N ILE A 35 -6.46 -7.68 -2.96
CA ILE A 35 -5.01 -7.47 -3.08
C ILE A 35 -4.71 -6.08 -2.52
N GLN A 36 -3.90 -6.04 -1.49
CA GLN A 36 -3.58 -4.80 -0.79
C GLN A 36 -2.31 -4.15 -1.33
N ALA A 37 -1.30 -4.96 -1.66
CA ALA A 37 -0.03 -4.48 -2.21
C ALA A 37 0.73 -5.63 -2.92
N ILE A 38 1.67 -5.26 -3.79
CA ILE A 38 2.55 -6.18 -4.52
C ILE A 38 3.97 -5.62 -4.45
N HIS A 39 4.95 -6.46 -4.13
CA HIS A 39 6.36 -6.09 -4.13
C HIS A 39 7.24 -7.31 -4.43
N ASP A 40 8.22 -7.16 -5.32
CA ASP A 40 9.09 -8.24 -5.83
C ASP A 40 8.35 -9.54 -6.22
N GLY A 41 7.17 -9.38 -6.83
CA GLY A 41 6.33 -10.50 -7.28
C GLY A 41 5.55 -11.22 -6.16
N LEU A 42 5.77 -10.87 -4.89
CA LEU A 42 4.93 -11.33 -3.78
C LEU A 42 3.70 -10.43 -3.62
N VAL A 43 2.61 -11.03 -3.15
CA VAL A 43 1.31 -10.36 -3.05
C VAL A 43 0.86 -10.35 -1.59
N LEU A 44 0.60 -9.16 -1.05
CA LEU A 44 -0.13 -8.99 0.20
C LEU A 44 -1.61 -9.00 -0.09
N TYR A 45 -2.33 -9.87 0.61
CA TYR A 45 -3.74 -10.12 0.37
C TYR A 45 -4.50 -10.18 1.69
N THR A 46 -5.74 -9.69 1.69
CA THR A 46 -6.68 -9.80 2.81
C THR A 46 -7.86 -10.67 2.43
N TRP A 47 -8.24 -11.55 3.35
CA TRP A 47 -9.50 -12.27 3.34
C TRP A 47 -10.39 -11.75 4.48
N THR A 48 -11.58 -11.29 4.12
CA THR A 48 -12.58 -10.79 5.06
C THR A 48 -13.81 -11.68 5.01
N ASN A 49 -14.21 -12.23 6.15
CA ASN A 49 -15.49 -12.89 6.32
C ASN A 49 -16.46 -11.94 7.05
N PHE A 50 -17.47 -11.44 6.33
CA PHE A 50 -18.42 -10.47 6.88
C PHE A 50 -19.41 -11.07 7.89
N VAL A 51 -19.54 -12.40 7.94
CA VAL A 51 -20.42 -13.08 8.91
C VAL A 51 -19.74 -13.16 10.27
N THR A 52 -18.46 -13.53 10.27
CA THR A 52 -17.68 -13.70 11.51
C THR A 52 -16.88 -12.46 11.89
N ALA A 53 -16.88 -11.42 11.04
CA ALA A 53 -16.04 -10.21 11.16
C ALA A 53 -14.57 -10.57 11.38
N ILE A 54 -14.09 -11.59 10.66
CA ILE A 54 -12.69 -12.02 10.68
C ILE A 54 -11.99 -11.42 9.47
N ASP A 55 -10.91 -10.68 9.73
CA ASP A 55 -9.93 -10.27 8.73
C ASP A 55 -8.64 -11.06 8.95
N GLU A 56 -8.17 -11.72 7.89
CA GLU A 56 -6.88 -12.40 7.87
C GLU A 56 -6.01 -11.84 6.76
N LEU A 57 -4.72 -11.71 7.04
CA LEU A 57 -3.72 -11.31 6.08
C LEU A 57 -2.87 -12.52 5.66
N TYR A 58 -2.55 -12.57 4.38
CA TYR A 58 -1.66 -13.57 3.81
C TYR A 58 -0.62 -12.89 2.93
N ILE A 59 0.58 -13.45 2.94
CA ILE A 59 1.54 -13.27 1.85
C ILE A 59 1.39 -14.44 0.90
N CYS A 60 1.11 -14.14 -0.36
CA CYS A 60 1.09 -15.11 -1.43
C CYS A 60 2.37 -14.98 -2.26
N ASN A 61 2.99 -16.12 -2.57
CA ASN A 61 3.96 -16.22 -3.65
C ASN A 61 3.25 -16.88 -4.85
N PRO A 62 2.80 -16.09 -5.84
CA PRO A 62 2.14 -16.59 -7.04
C PRO A 62 2.97 -17.62 -7.83
N MET A 63 4.30 -17.46 -7.81
CA MET A 63 5.20 -18.28 -8.62
C MET A 63 5.37 -19.69 -8.05
N THR A 64 5.29 -19.82 -6.72
CA THR A 64 5.40 -21.11 -6.02
C THR A 64 4.07 -21.64 -5.50
N ASN A 65 2.98 -20.87 -5.66
CA ASN A 65 1.66 -21.15 -5.10
C ASN A 65 1.71 -21.38 -3.57
N GLN A 66 2.59 -20.65 -2.89
CA GLN A 66 2.72 -20.70 -1.43
C GLN A 66 1.95 -19.56 -0.79
N TRP A 67 1.32 -19.87 0.34
CA TRP A 67 0.51 -18.93 1.11
C TRP A 67 0.99 -18.94 2.55
N PHE A 68 1.34 -17.77 3.05
CA PHE A 68 1.85 -17.58 4.40
C PHE A 68 0.84 -16.75 5.20
N PRO A 69 0.06 -17.37 6.10
CA PRO A 69 -0.84 -16.63 6.98
C PRO A 69 -0.02 -15.76 7.92
N LEU A 70 -0.42 -14.51 8.07
CA LEU A 70 0.16 -13.62 9.08
C LEU A 70 -0.60 -13.77 10.40
N PRO A 71 0.09 -13.64 11.55
CA PRO A 71 -0.59 -13.55 12.83
C PRO A 71 -1.53 -12.35 12.84
N LYS A 72 -2.62 -12.42 13.61
CA LYS A 72 -3.55 -11.29 13.72
C LYS A 72 -2.89 -10.13 14.46
N PRO A 73 -2.83 -8.91 13.89
CA PRO A 73 -2.36 -7.74 14.62
C PRO A 73 -3.39 -7.35 15.69
N LYS A 74 -2.91 -6.69 16.76
CA LYS A 74 -3.79 -6.15 17.81
C LYS A 74 -4.33 -4.80 17.35
N TYR A 75 -5.50 -4.78 16.71
CA TYR A 75 -6.17 -3.53 16.35
C TYR A 75 -7.69 -3.68 16.40
N ASN A 76 -8.38 -2.54 16.39
CA ASN A 76 -9.84 -2.50 16.32
C ASN A 76 -10.33 -2.97 14.94
N PRO A 77 -11.13 -4.05 14.82
CA PRO A 77 -11.62 -4.57 13.55
C PRO A 77 -12.44 -3.57 12.72
N LYS A 78 -12.92 -2.48 13.33
CA LYS A 78 -13.70 -1.42 12.65
C LYS A 78 -12.83 -0.27 12.13
N ALA A 79 -11.52 -0.33 12.31
CA ALA A 79 -10.62 0.74 11.86
C ALA A 79 -10.45 0.70 10.34
N ASN A 80 -10.51 1.86 9.69
CA ASN A 80 -10.05 1.99 8.32
C ASN A 80 -8.52 1.86 8.31
N LEU A 81 -8.00 0.97 7.48
CA LEU A 81 -6.57 0.71 7.34
C LEU A 81 -6.11 1.01 5.92
N SER A 82 -4.92 1.59 5.80
CA SER A 82 -4.13 1.53 4.57
C SER A 82 -3.00 0.52 4.74
N TYR A 83 -2.58 -0.09 3.64
CA TYR A 83 -1.64 -1.20 3.63
C TYR A 83 -0.37 -0.84 2.85
N GLY A 84 0.75 -1.32 3.36
CA GLY A 84 2.05 -1.26 2.72
C GLY A 84 2.75 -2.60 2.81
N PHE A 85 3.52 -2.93 1.77
CA PHE A 85 4.25 -4.18 1.69
C PHE A 85 5.58 -3.93 0.98
N ILE A 86 6.65 -4.41 1.60
CA ILE A 86 8.02 -4.23 1.13
C ILE A 86 8.84 -5.46 1.47
N THR A 87 9.60 -5.95 0.49
CA THR A 87 10.53 -7.07 0.63
C THR A 87 11.97 -6.56 0.58
N ARG A 88 12.88 -7.33 1.19
CA ARG A 88 14.32 -7.22 0.96
C ARG A 88 14.77 -8.47 0.24
N VAL A 89 15.42 -8.26 -0.89
CA VAL A 89 15.96 -9.32 -1.73
C VAL A 89 17.45 -9.05 -1.89
N GLU A 90 18.28 -9.99 -1.47
CA GLU A 90 19.73 -9.95 -1.59
C GLU A 90 20.15 -11.09 -2.52
N ASP A 91 20.91 -10.78 -3.57
CA ASP A 91 21.35 -11.76 -4.58
C ASP A 91 20.21 -12.63 -5.17
N GLY A 92 19.02 -12.05 -5.31
CA GLY A 92 17.82 -12.73 -5.82
C GLY A 92 17.10 -13.61 -4.80
N ILE A 93 17.54 -13.61 -3.54
CA ILE A 93 16.95 -14.37 -2.44
C ILE A 93 16.18 -13.42 -1.53
N LEU A 94 14.90 -13.73 -1.26
CA LEU A 94 14.11 -13.02 -0.26
C LEU A 94 14.72 -13.25 1.13
N THR A 95 15.27 -12.21 1.74
CA THR A 95 15.88 -12.27 3.08
C THR A 95 14.90 -11.87 4.17
N SER A 96 14.04 -10.87 3.90
CA SER A 96 13.00 -10.43 4.83
C SER A 96 11.87 -9.69 4.12
N TYR A 97 10.76 -9.51 4.81
CA TYR A 97 9.69 -8.62 4.39
C TYR A 97 9.06 -7.88 5.59
N ARG A 98 8.41 -6.75 5.29
CA ARG A 98 7.59 -5.99 6.22
C ARG A 98 6.20 -5.80 5.64
N VAL A 99 5.18 -5.95 6.49
CA VAL A 99 3.82 -5.50 6.21
C VAL A 99 3.52 -4.34 7.13
N VAL A 100 3.09 -3.22 6.56
CA VAL A 100 2.79 -2.01 7.31
C VAL A 100 1.30 -1.75 7.23
N LEU A 101 0.63 -1.70 8.37
CA LEU A 101 -0.74 -1.25 8.48
C LEU A 101 -0.73 0.16 9.02
N VAL A 102 -1.48 1.05 8.38
CA VAL A 102 -1.61 2.45 8.80
C VAL A 102 -3.03 2.68 9.27
N ARG A 103 -3.22 3.15 10.50
CA ARG A 103 -4.56 3.52 10.97
C ARG A 103 -4.98 4.84 10.33
N CYS A 104 -6.07 4.80 9.57
CA CYS A 104 -6.61 5.96 8.87
C CYS A 104 -7.71 6.62 9.69
N HIS A 105 -7.45 7.83 10.17
CA HIS A 105 -8.40 8.63 10.96
C HIS A 105 -9.26 9.51 10.04
N PRO A 106 -10.57 9.69 10.32
CA PRO A 106 -11.42 10.57 9.52
C PRO A 106 -10.94 12.04 9.55
N GLN A 107 -10.45 12.47 10.71
CA GLN A 107 -9.89 13.80 10.94
C GLN A 107 -8.37 13.75 10.86
N LYS A 108 -7.77 14.87 10.43
CA LYS A 108 -6.32 15.03 10.44
C LYS A 108 -5.76 14.91 11.86
N GLN A 109 -4.60 14.28 11.98
CA GLN A 109 -3.89 14.03 13.23
C GLN A 109 -2.47 14.59 13.15
N PHE A 110 -1.90 14.98 14.28
CA PHE A 110 -0.46 15.33 14.39
C PHE A 110 0.42 14.10 14.62
N PHE A 111 -0.07 12.91 14.28
CA PHE A 111 0.65 11.65 14.38
C PHE A 111 0.07 10.63 13.40
N ILE A 112 0.85 9.59 13.12
CA ILE A 112 0.43 8.40 12.38
C ILE A 112 0.78 7.17 13.20
N GLU A 113 -0.15 6.22 13.26
CA GLU A 113 0.06 4.93 13.89
C GLU A 113 0.37 3.87 12.82
N PHE A 114 1.60 3.37 12.83
CA PHE A 114 2.06 2.28 12.00
C PHE A 114 2.09 0.99 12.83
N VAL A 115 1.51 -0.08 12.29
CA VAL A 115 1.61 -1.43 12.86
C VAL A 115 2.37 -2.30 11.86
N VAL A 116 3.59 -2.68 12.22
CA VAL A 116 4.57 -3.27 11.30
C VAL A 116 4.81 -4.72 11.67
N PHE A 117 4.54 -5.64 10.74
CA PHE A 117 4.94 -7.04 10.86
C PHE A 117 6.38 -7.21 10.39
N CYS A 118 7.20 -7.88 11.18
CA CYS A 118 8.57 -8.25 10.82
C CYS A 118 8.65 -9.75 10.56
N SER A 119 9.03 -10.16 9.34
CA SER A 119 9.12 -11.57 8.96
C SER A 119 10.10 -12.39 9.80
N GLU A 120 11.19 -11.76 10.25
CA GLU A 120 12.31 -12.38 10.95
C GLU A 120 11.91 -12.77 12.37
N SER A 121 11.09 -11.95 13.01
CA SER A 121 10.59 -12.20 14.37
C SER A 121 9.21 -12.85 14.38
N GLY A 122 8.47 -12.79 13.26
CA GLY A 122 7.08 -13.24 13.16
C GLY A 122 6.12 -12.42 14.01
N LYS A 123 6.46 -11.17 14.35
CA LYS A 123 5.70 -10.33 15.29
C LYS A 123 5.32 -8.99 14.68
N TRP A 124 4.21 -8.44 15.17
CA TRP A 124 3.80 -7.06 14.94
C TRP A 124 4.43 -6.13 15.98
N VAL A 125 4.86 -4.96 15.54
CA VAL A 125 5.40 -3.87 16.36
C VAL A 125 4.63 -2.60 16.03
N GLU A 126 4.28 -1.82 17.04
CA GLU A 126 3.50 -0.58 16.89
C GLU A 126 4.42 0.63 17.03
N TYR A 127 4.26 1.59 16.12
CA TYR A 127 4.98 2.86 16.12
C TYR A 127 3.98 4.01 16.01
N THR A 128 4.08 4.98 16.89
CA THR A 128 3.35 6.25 16.81
C THR A 128 4.34 7.33 16.43
N VAL A 129 4.27 7.78 15.18
CA VAL A 129 5.20 8.77 14.63
C VAL A 129 4.52 10.13 14.64
N HIS A 130 5.15 11.11 15.28
CA HIS A 130 4.61 12.46 15.38
C HIS A 130 4.93 13.31 14.15
N SER A 131 4.00 14.22 13.82
CA SER A 131 4.11 15.15 12.71
C SER A 131 4.02 16.59 13.22
N THR A 132 4.80 17.48 12.63
CA THR A 132 4.70 18.93 12.87
C THR A 132 3.43 19.54 12.24
N ARG A 133 2.83 18.84 11.26
CA ARG A 133 1.61 19.25 10.55
C ARG A 133 0.54 18.18 10.69
N ALA A 134 -0.72 18.60 10.77
CA ALA A 134 -1.83 17.67 10.83
C ALA A 134 -2.00 16.93 9.49
N VAL A 135 -1.80 15.62 9.51
CA VAL A 135 -1.82 14.71 8.35
C VAL A 135 -3.03 13.77 8.39
N ARG A 136 -3.43 13.24 7.23
CA ARG A 136 -4.51 12.25 7.09
C ARG A 136 -4.21 11.28 5.95
N VAL A 137 -3.91 10.04 6.31
CA VAL A 137 -3.68 8.98 5.32
C VAL A 137 -4.99 8.49 4.71
N SER A 138 -5.01 8.37 3.39
CA SER A 138 -6.12 7.77 2.65
C SER A 138 -6.14 6.25 2.79
N TYR A 139 -7.27 5.67 3.23
CA TYR A 139 -7.46 4.21 3.26
C TYR A 139 -7.87 3.61 1.91
N ILE A 140 -8.27 4.45 0.94
CA ILE A 140 -8.67 4.00 -0.40
C ILE A 140 -7.51 3.99 -1.41
N LYS A 141 -6.44 4.75 -1.13
CA LYS A 141 -5.26 4.84 -2.00
C LYS A 141 -4.23 3.83 -1.54
N THR A 142 -3.69 3.10 -2.51
CA THR A 142 -2.58 2.15 -2.28
C THR A 142 -1.30 2.90 -2.00
N SER A 143 -0.45 2.32 -1.15
CA SER A 143 0.91 2.81 -0.99
C SER A 143 1.75 2.54 -2.24
N VAL A 144 2.81 3.31 -2.42
CA VAL A 144 3.83 3.04 -3.46
C VAL A 144 5.21 2.89 -2.85
N PHE A 145 5.99 1.96 -3.40
CA PHE A 145 7.35 1.72 -2.97
C PHE A 145 8.34 2.48 -3.86
N LEU A 146 9.27 3.21 -3.23
CA LEU A 146 10.43 3.80 -3.90
C LEU A 146 11.62 3.88 -2.93
N ASN A 147 12.80 3.47 -3.37
CA ASN A 147 14.07 3.63 -2.65
C ASN A 147 14.00 3.18 -1.17
N GLY A 148 13.47 1.98 -0.92
CA GLY A 148 13.39 1.43 0.43
C GLY A 148 12.19 1.93 1.26
N LYS A 149 11.45 2.93 0.78
CA LYS A 149 10.37 3.57 1.53
C LYS A 149 9.00 3.33 0.91
N LEU A 150 8.01 3.26 1.78
CA LEU A 150 6.60 3.23 1.41
C LEU A 150 6.04 4.65 1.47
N HIS A 151 5.20 4.98 0.49
CA HIS A 151 4.61 6.30 0.34
C HIS A 151 3.10 6.24 0.38
N TRP A 152 2.50 7.05 1.24
CA TRP A 152 1.06 7.25 1.32
C TRP A 152 0.66 8.65 0.90
N ASN A 153 -0.56 8.77 0.42
CA ASN A 153 -1.12 10.06 0.04
C ASN A 153 -1.86 10.69 1.24
N ASP A 154 -1.49 11.92 1.59
CA ASP A 154 -2.13 12.74 2.63
C ASP A 154 -3.44 13.40 2.14
N CYS A 155 -3.77 13.24 0.87
CA CYS A 155 -4.85 13.91 0.12
C CYS A 155 -4.70 15.44 -0.01
N GLU A 156 -3.99 16.12 0.89
CA GLU A 156 -3.91 17.58 0.91
C GLU A 156 -2.48 18.12 0.91
N LEU A 157 -1.66 17.72 1.88
CA LEU A 157 -0.33 18.30 2.09
C LEU A 157 0.68 17.73 1.11
N GLY A 158 0.63 16.42 0.85
CA GLY A 158 1.68 15.77 0.10
C GLY A 158 1.66 14.25 0.16
N LEU A 159 2.86 13.69 0.12
CA LEU A 159 3.13 12.27 0.31
C LEU A 159 3.86 12.04 1.63
N ILE A 160 3.47 10.99 2.34
CA ILE A 160 4.11 10.56 3.57
C ILE A 160 5.02 9.39 3.21
N ALA A 161 6.34 9.59 3.33
CA ALA A 161 7.35 8.57 3.15
C ALA A 161 7.72 7.94 4.51
N TYR A 162 7.79 6.62 4.55
CA TYR A 162 8.08 5.84 5.75
C TYR A 162 9.00 4.66 5.43
N ASP A 163 10.05 4.49 6.24
CA ASP A 163 10.97 3.36 6.13
C ASP A 163 10.76 2.40 7.31
N PRO A 164 10.11 1.24 7.11
CA PRO A 164 9.83 0.30 8.20
C PRO A 164 11.07 -0.48 8.66
N TYR A 165 12.24 -0.30 8.02
CA TYR A 165 13.46 -1.04 8.36
C TYR A 165 14.51 -0.19 9.07
N THR A 166 14.78 1.02 8.58
CA THR A 166 15.92 1.83 9.09
C THR A 166 15.48 2.91 10.07
N SER A 167 14.28 3.45 9.90
CA SER A 167 13.78 4.58 10.69
C SER A 167 12.28 4.40 10.96
N PRO A 168 11.87 3.31 11.65
CA PRO A 168 10.46 2.96 11.82
C PRO A 168 9.70 3.88 12.78
N ASP A 169 10.42 4.75 13.50
CA ASP A 169 9.94 5.77 14.43
C ASP A 169 9.88 7.17 13.81
N GLU A 170 10.26 7.31 12.53
CA GLU A 170 10.26 8.58 11.80
C GLU A 170 9.44 8.49 10.51
N MET A 171 9.00 9.65 10.01
CA MET A 171 8.40 9.79 8.69
C MET A 171 8.80 11.12 8.07
N HIS A 172 8.73 11.19 6.74
CA HIS A 172 8.95 12.44 6.01
C HIS A 172 7.70 12.84 5.24
N LEU A 173 7.33 14.10 5.33
CA LEU A 173 6.26 14.69 4.54
C LEU A 173 6.88 15.39 3.34
N ILE A 174 6.58 14.91 2.14
CA ILE A 174 7.01 15.48 0.87
C ILE A 174 5.86 16.33 0.35
N ASP A 175 6.04 17.64 0.30
CA ASP A 175 4.98 18.58 -0.06
C ASP A 175 4.56 18.44 -1.53
N PHE A 176 3.27 18.59 -1.79
CA PHE A 176 2.79 18.76 -3.16
C PHE A 176 3.27 20.10 -3.75
N PRO A 177 3.41 20.19 -5.09
CA PRO A 177 3.81 21.43 -5.74
C PRO A 177 2.76 22.54 -5.52
N ASN A 178 3.24 23.78 -5.47
CA ASN A 178 2.42 24.94 -5.11
C ASN A 178 1.28 25.23 -6.10
N ASP A 179 1.39 24.81 -7.35
CA ASP A 179 0.40 25.03 -8.42
C ASP A 179 -0.70 23.93 -8.46
N ARG A 180 -0.73 23.07 -7.44
CA ARG A 180 -1.75 22.02 -7.29
C ARG A 180 -3.16 22.60 -7.36
N TYR A 181 -4.04 21.89 -8.05
CA TYR A 181 -5.43 22.29 -8.13
C TYR A 181 -6.14 22.14 -6.77
N ARG A 182 -6.53 23.27 -6.16
CA ARG A 182 -7.22 23.31 -4.84
C ARG A 182 -8.75 23.46 -4.95
N GLY A 183 -9.30 23.51 -6.17
CA GLY A 183 -10.68 23.93 -6.41
C GLY A 183 -11.76 22.95 -5.91
N TYR A 184 -11.43 21.66 -5.79
CA TYR A 184 -12.35 20.66 -5.22
C TYR A 184 -11.91 20.26 -3.81
N LYS A 185 -12.41 21.00 -2.82
CA LYS A 185 -12.39 20.60 -1.40
C LYS A 185 -13.59 19.71 -1.11
N THR A 186 -13.72 18.58 -1.80
CA THR A 186 -14.50 17.50 -1.19
C THR A 186 -13.72 16.99 0.01
N ASP A 187 -14.38 16.32 0.94
CA ASP A 187 -13.68 15.56 1.95
C ASP A 187 -12.99 14.38 1.22
N THR A 188 -11.82 14.66 0.64
CA THR A 188 -11.11 13.89 -0.40
C THR A 188 -10.64 12.51 0.07
N TYR A 189 -10.98 12.11 1.28
CA TYR A 189 -10.65 10.81 1.85
C TYR A 189 -11.46 9.65 1.23
N ILE A 190 -12.62 9.93 0.61
CA ILE A 190 -13.53 8.91 0.04
C ILE A 190 -13.46 8.79 -1.49
N VAL A 191 -12.88 9.78 -2.19
CA VAL A 191 -12.91 9.82 -3.66
C VAL A 191 -11.52 9.64 -4.29
N ASN A 192 -11.45 8.80 -5.32
CA ASN A 192 -10.19 8.40 -5.95
C ASN A 192 -9.86 9.18 -7.23
N PHE A 193 -9.75 10.51 -7.13
CA PHE A 193 -9.38 11.37 -8.28
C PHE A 193 -7.87 11.59 -8.44
N SER A 194 -7.07 10.80 -7.75
CA SER A 194 -5.63 10.88 -7.85
C SER A 194 -4.97 9.54 -7.52
N SER A 195 -3.80 9.30 -8.10
CA SER A 195 -3.05 8.07 -7.89
C SER A 195 -1.56 8.35 -7.89
N CYS A 196 -0.79 7.47 -7.25
CA CYS A 196 0.66 7.49 -7.28
C CYS A 196 1.16 6.24 -7.99
N GLY A 197 2.29 6.35 -8.67
CA GLY A 197 3.01 5.21 -9.23
C GLY A 197 4.49 5.51 -9.36
N VAL A 198 5.28 4.47 -9.61
CA VAL A 198 6.73 4.61 -9.86
C VAL A 198 7.03 4.17 -11.28
N HIS A 199 7.80 4.99 -12.00
CA HIS A 199 8.27 4.66 -13.34
C HIS A 199 9.65 5.26 -13.56
N GLN A 200 10.60 4.45 -14.05
CA GLN A 200 12.00 4.84 -14.26
C GLN A 200 12.67 5.38 -12.98
N GLY A 201 12.36 4.78 -11.82
CA GLY A 201 12.93 5.20 -10.54
C GLY A 201 12.37 6.52 -9.99
N LEU A 202 11.36 7.11 -10.63
CA LEU A 202 10.74 8.35 -10.20
C LEU A 202 9.31 8.10 -9.72
N LEU A 203 8.95 8.74 -8.61
CA LEU A 203 7.58 8.77 -8.14
C LEU A 203 6.79 9.79 -8.96
N LYS A 204 5.63 9.36 -9.44
CA LYS A 204 4.72 10.16 -10.25
C LYS A 204 3.36 10.21 -9.59
N TYR A 205 2.88 11.42 -9.34
CA TYR A 205 1.54 11.69 -8.83
C TYR A 205 0.65 12.19 -9.95
N PHE A 206 -0.53 11.61 -10.07
CA PHE A 206 -1.53 11.97 -11.07
C PHE A 206 -2.76 12.51 -10.37
N GLU A 207 -3.33 13.61 -10.88
CA GLU A 207 -4.59 14.17 -10.39
C GLU A 207 -5.53 14.56 -11.54
N ILE A 208 -6.81 14.28 -11.36
CA ILE A 208 -7.87 14.67 -12.29
C ILE A 208 -8.43 16.03 -11.85
N ILE A 209 -8.51 16.97 -12.79
CA ILE A 209 -9.08 18.30 -12.57
C ILE A 209 -10.53 18.34 -13.06
N ASP A 210 -11.40 18.91 -12.23
CA ASP A 210 -12.83 19.08 -12.49
C ASP A 210 -13.54 17.76 -12.84
N PRO A 211 -13.49 16.74 -11.94
CA PRO A 211 -14.01 15.40 -12.22
C PRO A 211 -15.54 15.33 -12.33
N PHE A 212 -16.24 16.44 -12.11
CA PHE A 212 -17.69 16.56 -12.25
C PHE A 212 -18.08 17.66 -13.24
N GLY A 213 -17.13 18.11 -14.06
CA GLY A 213 -17.39 19.10 -15.09
C GLY A 213 -18.40 18.60 -16.11
N PRO A 214 -19.01 19.50 -16.91
CA PRO A 214 -20.04 19.15 -17.90
C PRO A 214 -19.55 18.17 -18.98
N ARG A 215 -18.25 17.86 -19.05
CA ARG A 215 -17.62 16.87 -19.95
C ARG A 215 -16.95 15.70 -19.22
N SER A 216 -17.42 15.35 -18.02
CA SER A 216 -16.80 14.38 -17.11
C SER A 216 -15.56 14.94 -16.40
N PHE A 217 -14.39 15.02 -17.04
CA PHE A 217 -13.19 15.66 -16.47
C PHE A 217 -12.53 16.61 -17.46
N SER A 218 -11.93 17.69 -16.94
CA SER A 218 -11.35 18.74 -17.79
C SER A 218 -9.91 18.44 -18.20
N GLN A 219 -9.07 17.99 -17.27
CA GLN A 219 -7.63 17.83 -17.46
C GLN A 219 -7.07 16.73 -16.54
N LEU A 220 -5.94 16.14 -16.96
CA LEU A 220 -5.10 15.26 -16.15
C LEU A 220 -3.77 15.98 -15.89
N LYS A 221 -3.43 16.20 -14.62
CA LYS A 221 -2.12 16.73 -14.21
C LYS A 221 -1.23 15.60 -13.72
N ILE A 222 0.07 15.76 -13.94
CA ILE A 222 1.12 14.89 -13.42
C ILE A 222 2.16 15.75 -12.69
N TRP A 223 2.55 15.32 -11.50
CA TRP A 223 3.74 15.79 -10.80
C TRP A 223 4.75 14.66 -10.75
N VAL A 224 5.98 14.94 -11.21
CA VAL A 224 7.12 14.02 -11.16
C VAL A 224 8.03 14.51 -10.04
N LEU A 225 8.33 13.65 -9.08
CA LEU A 225 9.24 13.97 -7.98
C LEU A 225 10.67 13.62 -8.42
N GLU A 226 11.41 14.64 -8.86
CA GLU A 226 12.79 14.51 -9.35
C GLU A 226 13.82 14.59 -8.20
N ASP A 227 13.59 15.44 -7.21
CA ASP A 227 14.52 15.72 -6.11
C ASP A 227 14.24 14.87 -4.85
N TYR A 228 14.00 13.57 -5.05
CA TYR A 228 13.56 12.66 -3.97
C TYR A 228 14.51 12.63 -2.77
N ASP A 229 15.83 12.59 -3.01
CA ASP A 229 16.84 12.51 -1.95
C ASP A 229 17.08 13.85 -1.22
N MET A 230 16.61 14.96 -1.80
CA MET A 230 16.77 16.31 -1.23
C MET A 230 15.58 16.71 -0.33
N GLY A 231 14.57 15.84 -0.18
CA GLY A 231 13.40 16.08 0.67
C GLY A 231 12.21 16.76 -0.02
N GLY A 232 12.31 17.03 -1.32
CA GLY A 232 11.31 17.79 -2.08
C GLY A 232 11.43 19.30 -1.92
#